data_AF-V8FTF4-F1
#
_entry.id   AF-V8FTF4-F1
#
_cell.length_a   1.000
_cell.length_b   1.000
_cell.length_c   1.000
_cell.angle_alpha   90.00
_cell.angle_beta   90.00
_cell.angle_gamma   90.00
#
_symmetry.space_group_name_H-M   'P 1'
#
loop_
_entity.id
_entity.type
_entity.pdbx_description
1 polymer ?
#
loop_
_entity_poly.entity_id
_entity_poly.type
_entity_poly.pdbx_seq_one_letter_code
_entity_poly.pdbx_strand_id
1 'polypeptide(L)'
;MDGSPILLNDLVWDLLLGTGKVVAINADGSFDVEFGTRQATYQAGGMLAGVKRLYWANPIQFVPPKQETKKWQIIKNVIELLKREL
;
A
#
# COMPACT_ATOMS: atom_id res chain seq x y z
N MET A 1 0.91 9.58 5.12
CA MET A 1 0.82 9.05 3.76
C MET A 1 -0.55 9.37 3.16
N ASP A 2 -0.59 9.70 1.86
CA ASP A 2 -1.84 9.95 1.10
C ASP A 2 -2.79 10.95 1.77
N GLY A 3 -2.25 12.07 2.26
CA GLY A 3 -3.00 13.13 2.94
C GLY A 3 -3.28 12.89 4.44
N SER A 4 -2.98 11.70 4.97
CA SER A 4 -3.10 11.39 6.41
C SER A 4 -1.74 11.38 7.11
N PRO A 5 -1.62 11.76 8.39
CA PRO A 5 -0.35 11.61 9.13
C PRO A 5 0.03 10.14 9.31
N ILE A 6 1.34 9.85 9.45
CA ILE A 6 1.84 8.53 9.88
C ILE A 6 2.01 8.59 11.40
N LEU A 7 1.46 7.61 12.12
CA LEU A 7 1.56 7.49 13.56
C LEU A 7 2.25 6.18 13.96
N LEU A 8 2.83 6.16 15.17
CA LEU A 8 3.35 4.94 15.75
C LEU A 8 2.23 3.90 15.91
N ASN A 9 2.56 2.65 15.61
CA ASN A 9 1.66 1.49 15.59
C ASN A 9 0.64 1.46 14.44
N ASP A 10 0.68 2.40 13.50
CA ASP A 10 -0.14 2.31 12.29
C ASP A 10 0.16 1.01 11.54
N LEU A 11 -0.90 0.39 11.02
CA LEU A 11 -0.80 -0.74 10.11
C LEU A 11 -0.75 -0.24 8.68
N VAL A 12 0.16 -0.84 7.92
CA VAL A 12 0.46 -0.47 6.55
C VAL A 12 0.71 -1.73 5.72
N TRP A 13 0.67 -1.59 4.40
CA TRP A 13 0.90 -2.68 3.46
C TRP A 13 2.04 -2.34 2.51
N ASP A 14 3.09 -3.16 2.52
CA ASP A 14 4.14 -3.15 1.51
C ASP A 14 3.83 -4.15 0.41
N LEU A 15 4.04 -3.76 -0.85
CA LEU A 15 3.76 -4.63 -2.01
C LEU A 15 4.48 -5.98 -2.01
N LEU A 16 5.65 -6.08 -1.37
CA LEU A 16 6.45 -7.32 -1.35
C LEU A 16 6.52 -7.96 0.05
N LEU A 17 6.43 -7.16 1.11
CA LEU A 17 6.54 -7.63 2.49
C LEU A 17 5.18 -7.85 3.17
N GLY A 18 4.08 -7.40 2.56
CA GLY A 18 2.73 -7.54 3.10
C GLY A 18 2.46 -6.56 4.23
N THR A 19 1.65 -6.98 5.21
CA THR A 19 1.29 -6.14 6.36
C THR A 19 2.49 -5.88 7.26
N GLY A 20 2.71 -4.60 7.58
CA GLY A 20 3.70 -4.16 8.55
C GLY A 20 3.12 -3.15 9.53
N LYS A 21 3.90 -2.85 10.56
CA LYS A 21 3.55 -1.92 11.62
C LYS A 21 4.61 -0.83 11.73
N VAL A 22 4.19 0.42 11.82
CA VAL A 22 5.10 1.55 12.05
C VAL A 22 5.67 1.48 13.46
N VAL A 23 6.99 1.41 13.59
CA VAL A 23 7.71 1.24 14.86
C VAL A 23 8.57 2.43 15.24
N ALA A 24 8.95 3.27 14.28
CA ALA A 24 9.67 4.51 14.56
C ALA A 24 9.28 5.60 13.56
N ILE A 25 9.34 6.86 14.00
CA ILE A 25 9.21 8.05 13.16
C ILE A 25 10.47 8.88 13.39
N ASN A 26 11.20 9.14 12.30
CA ASN A 26 12.50 9.81 12.33
C ASN A 26 12.33 11.33 12.18
N ALA A 27 13.33 12.08 12.62
CA ALA A 27 13.28 13.55 12.61
C ALA A 27 13.26 14.16 11.18
N ASP A 28 13.71 13.40 10.18
CA ASP A 28 13.71 13.80 8.77
C ASP A 28 12.38 13.51 8.05
N GLY A 29 11.38 12.97 8.78
CA GLY A 29 10.08 12.58 8.23
C GLY A 29 10.05 11.20 7.57
N SER A 30 11.16 10.47 7.58
CA SER A 30 11.14 9.03 7.31
C SER A 30 10.59 8.26 8.50
N PHE A 31 10.22 7.00 8.29
CA PHE A 31 9.64 6.15 9.33
C PHE A 31 9.97 4.69 9.07
N ASP A 32 10.11 3.93 10.14
CA ASP A 32 10.46 2.52 10.09
C ASP A 32 9.23 1.65 10.26
N VAL A 33 9.16 0.59 9.45
CA VAL A 33 8.08 -0.38 9.47
C VAL A 33 8.66 -1.76 9.71
N GLU A 34 8.10 -2.46 10.69
CA GLU A 34 8.40 -3.84 11.00
C GLU A 34 7.43 -4.79 10.29
N PHE A 35 7.98 -5.84 9.68
CA PHE A 35 7.29 -6.91 8.95
C PHE A 35 7.72 -8.26 9.53
N GLY A 36 7.24 -8.59 10.73
CA GLY A 36 7.69 -9.78 11.46
C GLY A 36 9.17 -9.68 11.81
N THR A 37 10.04 -10.45 11.14
CA THR A 37 11.49 -10.45 11.40
C THR A 37 12.27 -9.48 10.51
N ARG A 38 11.60 -8.71 9.66
CA ARG A 38 12.22 -7.76 8.72
C ARG A 38 11.83 -6.33 9.10
N GLN A 39 12.69 -5.37 8.82
CA GLN A 39 12.41 -3.95 8.98
C GLN A 39 12.84 -3.20 7.73
N ALA A 40 12.10 -2.16 7.37
CA ALA A 40 12.46 -1.24 6.30
C ALA A 40 12.10 0.21 6.66
N THR A 41 12.94 1.13 6.23
CA THR A 41 12.74 2.58 6.40
C THR A 41 12.13 3.17 5.15
N TYR A 42 11.01 3.86 5.30
CA TYR A 42 10.29 4.52 4.22
C TYR A 42 10.42 6.03 4.37
N GLN A 43 10.60 6.71 3.24
CA GLN A 43 10.54 8.16 3.17
C GLN A 43 9.07 8.63 3.21
N ALA A 44 8.91 9.94 3.39
CA ALA A 44 7.61 10.60 3.31
C ALA A 44 6.81 10.14 2.08
N GLY A 45 5.52 9.87 2.29
CA GLY A 45 4.65 9.34 1.24
C GLY A 45 4.72 7.83 1.04
N GLY A 46 5.48 7.08 1.84
CA GLY A 46 5.56 5.61 1.74
C GLY A 46 6.48 5.14 0.62
N MET A 47 7.55 5.89 0.37
CA MET A 47 8.52 5.65 -0.70
C MET A 47 9.71 4.85 -0.16
N LEU A 48 10.18 3.88 -0.94
CA LEU A 48 11.41 3.14 -0.69
C LEU A 48 12.25 3.17 -1.96
N ALA A 49 13.50 3.66 -1.86
CA ALA A 49 14.40 3.83 -3.01
C ALA A 49 13.75 4.59 -4.19
N GLY A 50 12.99 5.65 -3.90
CA GLY A 50 12.32 6.49 -4.91
C GLY A 50 11.05 5.90 -5.52
N VAL A 51 10.58 4.73 -5.07
CA VAL A 51 9.35 4.08 -5.56
C VAL A 51 8.31 4.01 -4.46
N LYS A 52 7.05 4.35 -4.80
CA LYS A 52 5.90 4.16 -3.89
C LYS A 52 5.69 2.68 -3.68
N ARG A 53 5.84 2.23 -2.43
CA ARG A 53 5.79 0.80 -2.09
C ARG A 53 4.88 0.50 -0.90
N LEU A 54 4.62 1.52 -0.08
CA LEU A 54 3.78 1.42 1.10
C LEU A 54 2.42 2.08 0.88
N TYR A 55 1.37 1.42 1.37
CA TYR A 55 -0.03 1.81 1.25
C TYR A 55 -0.75 1.57 2.58
N TRP A 56 -1.88 2.25 2.80
CA TRP A 56 -2.67 2.03 4.02
C TRP A 56 -3.32 0.64 4.06
N ALA A 57 -3.62 0.09 2.90
CA ALA A 57 -4.16 -1.25 2.72
C ALA A 57 -3.59 -1.86 1.45
N ASN A 58 -3.74 -3.18 1.28
CA ASN A 58 -3.32 -3.87 0.06
C ASN A 58 -3.96 -3.21 -1.17
N PRO A 59 -3.18 -2.58 -2.08
CA PRO A 59 -3.73 -1.93 -3.25
C PRO A 59 -4.18 -2.95 -4.32
N ILE A 60 -3.72 -4.20 -4.24
CA ILE A 60 -4.15 -5.28 -5.12
C ILE A 60 -5.43 -5.90 -4.57
N GLN A 61 -6.57 -5.32 -4.94
CA GLN A 61 -7.89 -5.79 -4.52
C GLN A 61 -8.29 -7.10 -5.21
N PHE A 62 -7.77 -7.34 -6.42
CA PHE A 62 -8.10 -8.52 -7.21
C PHE A 62 -6.85 -9.07 -7.87
N VAL A 63 -6.70 -10.40 -7.83
CA VAL A 63 -5.65 -11.09 -8.57
C VAL A 63 -6.13 -11.25 -10.02
N PRO A 64 -5.44 -10.63 -11.01
CA PRO A 64 -5.83 -10.78 -12.40
C PRO A 64 -5.67 -12.24 -12.82
N PRO A 65 -6.65 -12.83 -13.51
CA PRO A 65 -6.51 -14.18 -14.03
C PRO A 65 -5.46 -14.22 -15.15
N LYS A 66 -4.83 -15.38 -15.33
CA LYS A 66 -3.84 -15.60 -16.41
C LYS A 66 -4.40 -15.32 -17.82
N GLN A 67 -5.69 -15.51 -18.01
CA GLN A 67 -6.41 -15.21 -19.24
C GLN A 67 -7.64 -14.38 -18.91
N GLU A 68 -8.05 -13.52 -19.84
CA GLU A 68 -9.25 -12.71 -19.71
C GLU A 68 -10.48 -13.59 -19.51
N THR A 69 -11.26 -13.32 -18.45
CA THR A 69 -12.48 -14.08 -18.14
C THR A 69 -13.69 -13.15 -18.05
N LYS A 70 -14.90 -13.69 -18.26
CA LYS A 70 -16.14 -12.91 -18.06
C LYS A 70 -16.22 -12.29 -16.65
N LYS A 71 -15.74 -13.00 -15.63
CA LYS A 71 -15.66 -12.49 -14.24
C LYS A 71 -14.70 -11.30 -14.13
N TRP A 72 -13.54 -11.37 -14.79
CA TRP A 72 -12.58 -10.28 -14.80
C TRP A 72 -13.10 -9.03 -15.52
N GLN A 73 -13.82 -9.22 -16.63
CA GLN A 73 -14.50 -8.11 -17.32
C GLN A 73 -15.53 -7.43 -16.41
N ILE A 74 -16.32 -8.18 -15.66
CA ILE A 74 -17.28 -7.61 -14.69
C ILE A 74 -16.55 -6.78 -13.63
N ILE A 75 -15.45 -7.29 -13.07
CA ILE A 75 -14.64 -6.56 -12.08
C ILE A 75 -14.10 -5.25 -12.68
N LYS A 76 -13.55 -5.28 -13.90
CA LYS A 76 -13.06 -4.08 -14.59
C LYS A 76 -14.16 -3.05 -14.81
N ASN A 77 -15.35 -3.48 -15.24
CA ASN A 77 -16.49 -2.58 -15.45
C ASN A 77 -16.95 -1.91 -14.15
N VAL A 78 -16.99 -2.65 -13.03
CA VAL A 78 -17.34 -2.09 -11.71
C VAL A 78 -16.31 -1.06 -11.27
N ILE A 79 -15.01 -1.36 -11.43
CA ILE A 79 -13.94 -0.42 -11.10
C ILE A 79 -14.05 0.86 -11.94
N GLU A 80 -14.33 0.75 -13.24
CA GLU A 80 -14.52 1.91 -14.11
C GLU A 80 -15.73 2.75 -13.69
N LEU A 81 -16.82 2.12 -13.24
CA LEU A 81 -18.00 2.83 -12.75
C LEU A 81 -17.68 3.62 -11.48
N LEU A 82 -17.02 2.99 -10.51
CA LEU A 82 -16.61 3.64 -9.25
C LEU A 82 -15.69 4.84 -9.48
N LYS A 83 -14.80 4.76 -10.48
CA LYS A 83 -13.90 5.88 -10.83
C LYS A 83 -14.62 7.10 -11.42
N ARG A 84 -15.84 6.93 -11.94
CA ARG A 84 -16.63 8.04 -12.51
C ARG A 84 -17.41 8.81 -11.45
N GLU A 85 -17.64 8.20 -10.29
CA GLU A 85 -18.43 8.79 -9.19
C GLU A 85 -17.56 9.47 -8.12
N LEU A 86 -16.24 9.42 -8.27
CA LEU A 86 -15.23 10.09 -7.45
C LEU A 86 -14.58 11.24 -8.23
#